data_AF-A0A4T2HBL5-F1
#
_entry.id   AF-A0A4T2HBL5-F1
#
_cell.length_a   1.000
_cell.length_b   1.000
_cell.length_c   1.000
_cell.angle_alpha   90.00
_cell.angle_beta   90.00
_cell.angle_gamma   90.00
#
_symmetry.space_group_name_H-M   'P 1'
#
loop_
_entity.id
_entity.type
_entity.pdbx_description
1 polymer ?
#
loop_
_entity_poly.entity_id
_entity_poly.type
_entity_poly.pdbx_seq_one_letter_code
_entity_poly.pdbx_strand_id
1 'polypeptide(L)'
;MKKLTFLTLTALSVFALAACSTTEPSKKEATDTSGNVAQSSSEQATSTSYKVGDTIVFKDVAEITITNIAWTDERNEVSDIVANKVLLVTYNVTNLTDKDYVVSEDMDLYVNNKVTEGYPVGTILETIAPGRSIEGATTAFAVNEEGTSELEVKPGFQFSTDIKPAIVKFDLPQ
;
A
#
# COMPACT_ATOMS: atom_id res chain seq x y z
N MET A 1 31.70 -50.44 16.22
CA MET A 1 30.68 -51.34 15.65
C MET A 1 29.53 -50.49 15.13
N LYS A 2 29.14 -50.74 13.87
CA LYS A 2 27.89 -50.37 13.15
C LYS A 2 27.39 -48.91 13.18
N LYS A 3 27.71 -48.21 12.08
CA LYS A 3 26.91 -47.12 11.52
C LYS A 3 25.60 -47.71 10.98
N LEU A 4 24.46 -47.07 11.21
CA LEU A 4 23.19 -47.46 10.60
C LEU A 4 22.50 -46.23 10.01
N THR A 5 22.55 -46.16 8.68
CA THR A 5 21.83 -45.26 7.80
C THR A 5 20.37 -45.73 7.71
N PHE A 6 19.39 -44.82 7.75
CA PHE A 6 18.07 -45.06 7.17
C PHE A 6 17.56 -43.81 6.45
N LEU A 7 17.51 -43.94 5.14
CA LEU A 7 16.80 -43.13 4.16
C LEU A 7 15.34 -43.61 4.17
N THR A 8 14.36 -42.71 4.33
CA THR A 8 12.94 -43.04 4.10
C THR A 8 12.31 -42.10 3.10
N LEU A 9 11.51 -42.73 2.25
CA LEU A 9 11.10 -42.39 0.91
C LEU A 9 9.59 -42.08 0.93
N THR A 10 9.19 -41.00 0.22
CA THR A 10 7.88 -40.71 -0.41
C THR A 10 6.57 -40.71 0.40
N ALA A 11 5.75 -39.67 0.17
CA ALA A 11 4.42 -39.85 -0.42
C ALA A 11 3.91 -38.53 -1.06
N LEU A 12 3.48 -38.63 -2.31
CA LEU A 12 2.87 -37.59 -3.15
C LEU A 12 1.35 -37.77 -3.06
N SER A 13 0.58 -36.74 -2.73
CA SER A 13 -0.89 -36.80 -2.70
C SER A 13 -1.52 -35.78 -3.65
N VAL A 14 -2.23 -36.31 -4.65
CA VAL A 14 -2.89 -35.65 -5.79
C VAL A 14 -4.40 -35.54 -5.49
N PHE A 15 -4.94 -34.35 -5.76
CA PHE A 15 -6.31 -33.91 -6.07
C PHE A 15 -7.57 -34.68 -5.62
N ALA A 16 -8.55 -33.91 -5.13
CA ALA A 16 -9.97 -34.13 -5.46
C ALA A 16 -10.69 -32.78 -5.63
N LEU A 17 -11.07 -32.46 -6.87
CA LEU A 17 -12.07 -31.45 -7.21
C LEU A 17 -13.46 -32.10 -7.07
N ALA A 18 -14.33 -31.52 -6.25
CA ALA A 18 -15.74 -31.90 -6.18
C ALA A 18 -16.55 -31.03 -7.14
N ALA A 19 -17.24 -31.72 -8.06
CA ALA A 19 -18.11 -31.17 -9.09
C ALA A 19 -19.54 -30.90 -8.59
N CYS A 20 -20.26 -30.13 -9.41
CA CYS A 20 -21.62 -29.61 -9.27
C CYS A 20 -22.72 -30.62 -8.88
N SER A 21 -23.80 -30.10 -8.30
CA SER A 21 -25.12 -29.95 -8.95
C SER A 21 -26.27 -30.21 -7.97
N THR A 22 -27.27 -29.32 -8.00
CA THR A 22 -28.68 -29.71 -8.07
C THR A 22 -29.50 -28.49 -8.48
N THR A 23 -30.19 -28.63 -9.60
CA THR A 23 -31.25 -27.76 -10.10
C THR A 23 -32.53 -28.57 -10.00
N GLU A 24 -33.66 -27.99 -9.60
CA GLU A 24 -34.96 -28.31 -10.21
C GLU A 24 -35.99 -27.19 -10.00
N PRO A 25 -36.94 -26.99 -10.94
CA PRO A 25 -37.72 -25.76 -11.10
C PRO A 25 -39.19 -25.91 -10.70
N SER A 26 -39.89 -24.79 -10.51
CA SER A 26 -41.35 -24.72 -10.69
C SER A 26 -41.79 -23.33 -11.20
N LYS A 27 -42.47 -23.35 -12.36
CA LYS A 27 -43.25 -22.25 -12.96
C LYS A 27 -44.47 -21.93 -12.05
N LYS A 28 -45.11 -20.74 -12.06
CA LYS A 28 -45.78 -20.06 -13.19
C LYS A 28 -46.39 -18.69 -12.76
N GLU A 29 -46.31 -17.69 -13.66
CA GLU A 29 -47.21 -16.52 -13.93
C GLU A 29 -47.50 -15.49 -12.80
N ALA A 30 -47.61 -14.16 -13.00
CA ALA A 30 -47.39 -13.21 -14.10
C ALA A 30 -47.46 -11.77 -13.53
N THR A 31 -46.94 -10.81 -14.31
CA THR A 31 -47.29 -9.36 -14.35
C THR A 31 -46.41 -8.34 -13.61
N ASP A 32 -45.68 -7.58 -14.44
CA ASP A 32 -45.24 -6.18 -14.37
C ASP A 32 -44.69 -5.60 -13.05
N THR A 33 -43.40 -5.21 -13.07
CA THR A 33 -42.96 -3.82 -12.80
C THR A 33 -41.48 -3.64 -13.16
N SER A 34 -41.25 -2.66 -14.03
CA SER A 34 -40.14 -1.70 -14.12
C SER A 34 -38.76 -2.12 -13.58
N GLY A 35 -37.77 -2.07 -14.48
CA GLY A 35 -36.38 -2.44 -14.22
C GLY A 35 -35.72 -1.68 -13.07
N ASN A 36 -34.95 -2.44 -12.30
CA ASN A 36 -33.74 -1.96 -11.66
C ASN A 36 -32.73 -3.11 -11.70
N VAL A 37 -31.72 -2.99 -12.56
CA VAL A 37 -30.56 -3.89 -12.52
C VAL A 37 -29.79 -3.48 -11.27
N ALA A 38 -30.04 -4.18 -10.17
CA ALA A 38 -29.18 -4.17 -9.02
C ALA A 38 -27.85 -4.81 -9.44
N GLN A 39 -26.95 -3.97 -9.97
CA GLN A 39 -25.57 -4.35 -10.18
C GLN A 39 -24.96 -4.56 -8.79
N SER A 40 -24.73 -5.83 -8.47
CA SER A 40 -23.86 -6.27 -7.40
C SER A 40 -22.50 -5.60 -7.60
N SER A 41 -22.25 -4.53 -6.84
CA SER A 41 -20.91 -4.04 -6.60
C SER A 41 -20.57 -4.50 -5.20
N SER A 42 -19.76 -5.55 -5.16
CA SER A 42 -18.99 -6.03 -4.02
C SER A 42 -18.68 -4.91 -3.03
N GLU A 43 -19.16 -5.08 -1.79
CA GLU A 43 -18.68 -4.36 -0.63
C GLU A 43 -17.18 -4.62 -0.52
N GLN A 44 -16.38 -3.65 -1.01
CA GLN A 44 -14.95 -3.63 -0.80
C GLN A 44 -14.70 -3.42 0.69
N ALA A 45 -13.84 -4.28 1.24
CA ALA A 45 -13.44 -4.29 2.64
C ALA A 45 -13.20 -2.86 3.17
N THR A 46 -13.68 -2.60 4.39
CA THR A 46 -13.53 -1.34 5.11
C THR A 46 -12.05 -1.04 5.37
N SER A 47 -11.35 -0.52 4.35
CA SER A 47 -10.06 0.15 4.51
C SER A 47 -10.33 1.49 5.18
N THR A 48 -9.79 1.71 6.38
CA THR A 48 -9.76 3.02 7.02
C THR A 48 -9.09 4.00 6.05
N SER A 49 -9.87 4.90 5.44
CA SER A 49 -9.34 5.95 4.58
C SER A 49 -8.86 7.12 5.44
N TYR A 50 -7.58 7.43 5.38
CA TYR A 50 -6.97 8.56 6.07
C TYR A 50 -6.92 9.80 5.17
N LYS A 51 -6.69 10.95 5.78
CA LYS A 51 -6.51 12.25 5.13
C LYS A 51 -5.12 12.80 5.45
N VAL A 52 -4.64 13.75 4.66
CA VAL A 52 -3.46 14.55 5.03
C VAL A 52 -3.72 15.23 6.38
N GLY A 53 -2.73 15.16 7.27
CA GLY A 53 -2.82 15.64 8.65
C GLY A 53 -3.25 14.58 9.68
N ASP A 54 -3.85 13.45 9.26
CA ASP A 54 -4.14 12.35 10.18
C ASP A 54 -2.85 11.63 10.60
N THR A 55 -2.76 11.21 11.87
CA THR A 55 -1.70 10.31 12.34
C THR A 55 -2.10 8.85 12.14
N ILE A 56 -1.28 8.12 11.39
CA ILE A 56 -1.41 6.69 11.15
C ILE A 56 -0.52 5.96 12.14
N VAL A 57 -1.13 5.13 12.99
CA VAL A 57 -0.39 4.34 13.99
C VAL A 57 -0.27 2.89 13.51
N PHE A 58 0.94 2.51 13.10
CA PHE A 58 1.32 1.13 12.87
C PHE A 58 1.80 0.56 14.22
N LYS A 59 0.89 -0.12 14.91
CA LYS A 59 1.10 -0.59 16.29
C LYS A 59 2.46 -1.27 16.47
N ASP A 60 3.21 -0.82 17.48
CA ASP A 60 4.54 -1.33 17.86
C ASP A 60 5.62 -1.17 16.77
N VAL A 61 5.35 -0.40 15.71
CA VAL A 61 6.26 -0.20 14.57
C VAL A 61 6.57 1.29 14.39
N ALA A 62 5.58 2.09 14.00
CA ALA A 62 5.78 3.52 13.74
C ALA A 62 4.49 4.33 13.84
N GLU A 63 4.64 5.63 14.09
CA GLU A 63 3.60 6.62 13.83
C GLU A 63 4.04 7.46 12.64
N ILE A 64 3.14 7.63 11.65
CA ILE A 64 3.41 8.41 10.45
C ILE A 64 2.30 9.43 10.24
N THR A 65 2.66 10.70 10.06
CA THR A 65 1.72 11.77 9.74
C THR A 65 2.19 12.51 8.50
N ILE A 66 1.37 12.52 7.44
CA ILE A 66 1.64 13.33 6.25
C ILE A 66 1.24 14.75 6.56
N THR A 67 2.20 15.67 6.53
CA THR A 67 2.01 17.07 6.93
C THR A 67 1.83 18.00 5.73
N ASN A 68 2.40 17.65 4.58
CA ASN A 68 2.28 18.45 3.37
C ASN A 68 2.41 17.60 2.11
N ILE A 69 1.71 18.02 1.05
CA ILE A 69 1.85 17.50 -0.31
C ILE A 69 1.91 18.71 -1.23
N ALA A 70 3.00 18.87 -1.98
CA ALA A 70 3.21 20.04 -2.83
C ALA A 70 3.96 19.65 -4.12
N TRP A 71 3.74 20.43 -5.18
CA TRP A 71 4.64 20.39 -6.33
C TRP A 71 5.97 21.04 -5.98
N THR A 72 7.06 20.49 -6.51
CA THR A 72 8.38 21.11 -6.47
C THR A 72 8.92 21.33 -7.88
N ASP A 73 9.67 22.41 -8.05
CA ASP A 73 10.46 22.70 -9.25
C ASP A 73 11.87 22.10 -9.17
N GLU A 74 12.25 21.53 -8.03
CA GLU A 74 13.54 20.87 -7.86
C GLU A 74 13.63 19.64 -8.76
N ARG A 75 14.78 19.47 -9.42
CA ARG A 75 15.05 18.36 -10.33
C ARG A 75 16.44 17.79 -10.06
N ASN A 76 16.56 16.47 -10.18
CA ASN A 76 17.84 15.79 -10.16
C ASN A 76 18.37 15.65 -11.60
N GLU A 77 19.37 16.46 -11.96
CA GLU A 77 19.94 16.52 -13.32
C GLU A 77 20.69 15.24 -13.74
N VAL A 78 20.99 14.34 -12.81
CA VAL A 78 21.66 13.06 -13.09
C VAL A 78 20.69 11.88 -13.09
N SER A 79 19.40 12.12 -12.85
CA SER A 79 18.37 11.09 -12.91
C SER A 79 17.89 10.87 -14.34
N ASP A 80 17.77 9.62 -14.75
CA ASP A 80 17.15 9.24 -16.03
C ASP A 80 15.61 9.16 -15.94
N ILE A 81 15.03 9.41 -14.76
CA ILE A 81 13.59 9.33 -14.52
C ILE A 81 12.88 10.51 -15.16
N VAL A 82 11.91 10.22 -16.03
CA VAL A 82 11.07 11.23 -16.68
C VAL A 82 9.94 11.63 -15.74
N ALA A 83 9.85 12.92 -15.42
CA ALA A 83 8.79 13.49 -14.59
C ALA A 83 8.26 14.79 -15.20
N ASN A 84 6.98 14.80 -15.61
CA ASN A 84 6.29 16.02 -16.05
C ASN A 84 6.17 17.00 -14.87
N LYS A 85 5.79 16.48 -13.69
CA LYS A 85 5.82 17.18 -12.41
C LYS A 85 6.43 16.27 -11.35
N VAL A 86 6.99 16.88 -10.31
CA VAL A 86 7.52 16.16 -9.15
C VAL A 86 6.69 16.51 -7.93
N LEU A 87 6.01 15.51 -7.36
CA LEU A 87 5.24 15.66 -6.14
C LEU A 87 6.17 15.42 -4.95
N LEU A 88 6.30 16.39 -4.06
CA LEU A 88 7.04 16.28 -2.81
C LEU A 88 6.05 16.05 -1.66
N VAL A 89 6.23 14.97 -0.93
CA VAL A 89 5.46 14.63 0.26
C VAL A 89 6.34 14.87 1.49
N THR A 90 5.85 15.68 2.42
CA THR A 90 6.47 15.93 3.71
C THR A 90 5.69 15.20 4.79
N TYR A 91 6.39 14.50 5.69
CA TYR A 91 5.78 13.72 6.74
C TYR A 91 6.63 13.71 8.01
N ASN A 92 5.99 13.39 9.12
CA ASN A 92 6.64 13.10 10.40
C ASN A 92 6.60 11.60 10.63
N VAL A 93 7.66 11.06 11.22
CA VAL A 93 7.77 9.64 11.56
C VAL A 93 8.36 9.48 12.96
N THR A 94 7.75 8.61 13.76
CA THR A 94 8.24 8.20 15.08
C THR A 94 8.49 6.70 15.08
N ASN A 95 9.68 6.27 15.50
CA ASN A 95 10.01 4.86 15.66
C ASN A 95 9.47 4.33 16.98
N LEU A 96 8.50 3.41 16.91
CA LEU A 96 7.91 2.75 18.07
C LEU A 96 8.52 1.38 18.38
N THR A 97 9.47 0.92 17.57
CA THR A 97 10.16 -0.36 17.78
C THR A 97 11.24 -0.25 18.88
N ASP A 98 11.78 -1.40 19.28
CA ASP A 98 12.95 -1.53 20.14
C ASP A 98 14.28 -1.57 19.37
N LYS A 99 14.26 -1.32 18.05
CA LYS A 99 15.41 -1.34 17.15
C LYS A 99 15.51 -0.04 16.35
N ASP A 100 16.59 0.10 15.60
CA ASP A 100 16.74 1.19 14.65
C ASP A 100 15.73 1.06 13.49
N TYR A 101 15.18 2.20 13.06
CA TYR A 101 14.22 2.32 11.97
C TYR A 101 14.82 3.14 10.84
N VAL A 102 14.74 2.63 9.61
CA VAL A 102 15.24 3.33 8.41
C VAL A 102 14.08 4.06 7.73
N VAL A 103 14.14 5.40 7.74
CA VAL A 103 13.17 6.27 7.08
C VAL A 103 13.57 6.43 5.61
N SER A 104 12.71 6.00 4.69
CA SER A 104 12.88 6.18 3.23
C SER A 104 11.66 5.73 2.42
N GLU A 105 11.54 4.41 2.15
CA GLU A 105 10.50 3.77 1.34
C GLU A 105 9.21 3.52 2.16
N ASP A 106 8.75 4.54 2.87
CA ASP A 106 7.58 4.45 3.75
C ASP A 106 6.24 4.62 3.00
N MET A 107 6.30 4.96 1.71
CA MET A 107 5.15 5.41 0.94
C MET A 107 5.30 5.10 -0.55
N ASP A 108 4.21 4.65 -1.16
CA ASP A 108 4.03 4.59 -2.61
C ASP A 108 2.93 5.55 -3.04
N LEU A 109 3.11 6.23 -4.17
CA LEU A 109 2.07 7.04 -4.79
C LEU A 109 1.40 6.27 -5.92
N TYR A 110 0.07 6.27 -5.91
CA TYR A 110 -0.77 5.78 -7.00
C TYR A 110 -1.51 6.92 -7.67
N VAL A 111 -1.47 6.94 -9.00
CA VAL A 111 -2.33 7.79 -9.84
C VAL A 111 -3.14 6.88 -10.75
N ASN A 112 -4.47 7.04 -10.77
CA ASN A 112 -5.38 6.16 -11.52
C ASN A 112 -5.13 4.66 -11.28
N ASN A 113 -4.88 4.30 -10.01
CA ASN A 113 -4.58 2.94 -9.56
C ASN A 113 -3.28 2.33 -10.13
N LYS A 114 -2.37 3.15 -10.65
CA LYS A 114 -1.02 2.73 -11.07
C LYS A 114 0.02 3.37 -10.18
N VAL A 115 0.97 2.55 -9.71
CA VAL A 115 2.12 3.05 -8.96
C VAL A 115 2.95 4.00 -9.82
N THR A 116 3.36 5.12 -9.26
CA THR A 116 4.30 6.05 -9.87
C THR A 116 5.73 5.74 -9.43
N GLU A 117 6.72 6.15 -10.22
CA GLU A 117 8.12 5.99 -9.83
C GLU A 117 8.53 7.02 -8.77
N GLY A 118 9.28 6.60 -7.75
CA GLY A 118 9.92 7.51 -6.80
C GLY A 118 10.94 8.41 -7.51
N TYR A 119 11.01 9.67 -7.14
CA TYR A 119 11.90 10.65 -7.77
C TYR A 119 13.01 11.06 -6.80
N PRO A 120 14.31 10.90 -7.15
CA PRO A 120 15.42 11.06 -6.23
C PRO A 120 15.78 12.55 -6.03
N VAL A 121 14.88 13.31 -5.42
CA VAL A 121 15.07 14.72 -5.07
C VAL A 121 14.58 14.98 -3.67
N GLY A 122 15.40 15.64 -2.86
CA GLY A 122 15.06 15.99 -1.47
C GLY A 122 14.60 14.81 -0.59
N THR A 123 14.81 13.55 -0.99
CA THR A 123 14.31 12.39 -0.26
C THR A 123 15.25 12.07 0.91
N ILE A 124 14.67 11.87 2.09
CA ILE A 124 15.43 11.55 3.30
C ILE A 124 15.73 10.05 3.33
N LEU A 125 16.99 9.72 3.63
CA LEU A 125 17.44 8.38 3.98
C LEU A 125 18.21 8.46 5.29
N GLU A 126 17.51 8.21 6.39
CA GLU A 126 18.05 8.37 7.73
C GLU A 126 17.65 7.20 8.62
N THR A 127 18.46 6.95 9.65
CA THR A 127 18.16 5.92 10.66
C THR A 127 17.83 6.58 11.99
N ILE A 128 16.68 6.23 12.57
CA ILE A 128 16.26 6.73 13.88
C ILE A 128 16.23 5.60 14.92
N ALA A 129 16.85 5.88 16.06
CA ALA A 129 16.89 4.98 17.21
C ALA A 129 15.49 4.80 17.85
N PRO A 130 15.28 3.78 18.69
CA PRO A 130 14.03 3.53 19.41
C PRO A 130 13.47 4.78 20.10
N GLY A 131 12.18 5.05 19.90
CA GLY A 131 11.47 6.17 20.53
C GLY A 131 11.86 7.57 20.02
N ARG A 132 12.67 7.66 18.95
CA ARG A 132 13.03 8.93 18.30
C ARG A 132 12.13 9.20 17.09
N SER A 133 12.15 10.45 16.65
CA SER A 133 11.30 10.94 15.56
C SER A 133 12.09 11.84 14.60
N ILE A 134 11.65 11.87 13.34
CA ILE A 134 11.99 12.91 12.37
C ILE A 134 10.72 13.71 12.10
N GLU A 135 10.82 15.03 12.22
CA GLU A 135 9.80 15.94 11.70
C GLU A 135 10.26 16.48 10.36
N GLY A 136 9.35 16.55 9.38
CA GLY A 136 9.66 17.07 8.06
C GLY A 136 10.51 16.15 7.20
N ALA A 137 10.44 14.83 7.40
CA ALA A 137 10.98 13.87 6.45
C ALA A 137 10.28 14.03 5.09
N THR A 138 10.99 13.72 4.02
CA THR A 138 10.50 13.95 2.66
C THR A 138 10.72 12.75 1.76
N THR A 139 9.75 12.51 0.88
CA THR A 139 9.83 11.58 -0.25
C THR A 139 9.22 12.26 -1.46
N ALA A 140 9.70 11.93 -2.66
CA ALA A 140 9.23 12.55 -3.90
C ALA A 140 8.85 11.52 -4.96
N PHE A 141 7.92 11.87 -5.82
CA PHE A 141 7.38 11.00 -6.86
C PHE A 141 7.30 11.71 -8.22
N ALA A 142 7.57 10.96 -9.29
CA ALA A 142 7.40 11.42 -10.66
C ALA A 142 5.94 11.28 -11.09
N VAL A 143 5.27 12.39 -11.37
CA VAL A 143 3.87 12.40 -11.81
C VAL A 143 3.81 12.80 -13.28
N ASN A 144 3.36 11.85 -14.11
CA ASN A 144 3.32 11.99 -15.57
C ASN A 144 1.90 12.02 -16.16
N GLU A 145 0.88 11.76 -15.33
CA GLU A 145 -0.52 11.81 -15.71
C GLU A 145 -1.34 12.49 -14.62
N GLU A 146 -2.46 13.07 -15.01
CA GLU A 146 -3.44 13.66 -14.09
C GLU A 146 -4.48 12.59 -13.70
N GLY A 147 -5.08 12.71 -12.53
CA GLY A 147 -6.14 11.80 -12.11
C GLY A 147 -6.30 11.65 -10.60
N THR A 148 -7.14 10.70 -10.20
CA THR A 148 -7.33 10.37 -8.79
C THR A 148 -6.03 9.85 -8.21
N SER A 149 -5.62 10.42 -7.08
CA SER A 149 -4.35 10.14 -6.44
C SER A 149 -4.54 9.64 -5.01
N GLU A 150 -3.73 8.67 -4.61
CA GLU A 150 -3.68 8.18 -3.24
C GLU A 150 -2.26 7.73 -2.86
N LEU A 151 -1.92 7.90 -1.59
CA LEU A 151 -0.68 7.37 -1.01
C LEU A 151 -1.01 6.06 -0.31
N GLU A 152 -0.28 5.01 -0.67
CA GLU A 152 -0.20 3.79 0.13
C GLU A 152 0.94 3.97 1.13
N VAL A 153 0.61 4.03 2.42
CA VAL A 153 1.56 4.29 3.50
C VAL A 153 1.83 3.00 4.26
N LYS A 154 3.10 2.66 4.43
CA LYS A 154 3.54 1.49 5.19
C LYS A 154 4.98 1.69 5.66
N PRO A 155 5.29 1.40 6.94
CA PRO A 155 6.66 1.43 7.43
C PRO A 155 7.64 0.63 6.55
N GLY A 156 8.56 1.34 5.92
CA GLY A 156 9.57 0.82 5.00
C GLY A 156 10.63 -0.01 5.72
N PHE A 157 11.20 -0.99 5.03
CA PHE A 157 12.25 -1.89 5.55
C PHE A 157 11.92 -2.64 6.86
N GLN A 158 10.66 -2.58 7.32
CA GLN A 158 10.17 -3.36 8.44
C GLN A 158 9.70 -4.72 7.91
N PHE A 159 10.49 -5.77 8.14
CA PHE A 159 10.31 -7.11 7.57
C PHE A 159 9.08 -7.89 8.08
N SER A 160 8.09 -7.22 8.69
CA SER A 160 6.84 -7.85 9.08
C SER A 160 5.87 -7.91 7.90
N THR A 161 5.46 -9.12 7.54
CA THR A 161 4.50 -9.39 6.46
C THR A 161 3.06 -9.04 6.83
N ASP A 162 2.77 -8.83 8.12
CA ASP A 162 1.41 -8.68 8.63
C ASP A 162 0.97 -7.20 8.71
N ILE A 163 1.86 -6.27 8.37
CA ILE A 163 1.54 -4.85 8.32
C ILE A 163 0.71 -4.57 7.05
N LYS A 164 -0.57 -4.28 7.27
CA LYS A 164 -1.46 -3.77 6.23
C LYS A 164 -1.14 -2.30 5.96
N PRO A 165 -1.05 -1.88 4.69
CA PRO A 165 -0.87 -0.48 4.37
C PRO A 165 -2.10 0.35 4.76
N ALA A 166 -1.88 1.64 4.99
CA ALA A 166 -2.92 2.64 5.16
C ALA A 166 -3.06 3.45 3.87
N ILE A 167 -4.30 3.76 3.48
CA ILE A 167 -4.57 4.55 2.27
C ILE A 167 -4.91 5.98 2.64
N VAL A 168 -4.17 6.93 2.10
CA VAL A 168 -4.40 8.37 2.27
C VAL A 168 -4.84 8.95 0.94
N LYS A 169 -6.09 9.44 0.89
CA LYS A 169 -6.65 10.05 -0.32
C LYS A 169 -6.48 11.56 -0.27
N PHE A 170 -6.11 12.14 -1.41
CA PHE A 170 -5.92 13.58 -1.54
C PHE A 170 -6.14 14.01 -3.00
N ASP A 171 -6.48 15.28 -3.18
CA ASP A 171 -6.47 15.89 -4.51
C ASP A 171 -5.05 16.39 -4.80
N LEU A 172 -4.57 16.20 -6.03
CA LEU A 172 -3.29 16.75 -6.44
C LEU A 172 -3.29 18.28 -6.25
N PRO A 173 -2.17 18.88 -5.80
CA PRO A 173 -2.08 20.33 -5.66
C PRO A 173 -2.39 21.02 -7.00
N GLN A 174 -3.01 22.20 -6.93
CA GLN A 174 -3.29 23.02 -8.11
C GLN A 174 -2.05 23.79 -8.56
#